data_AF-A0A2R7TCB9-F1
#
_entry.id   AF-A0A2R7TCB9-F1
#
_cell.length_a   1.000
_cell.length_b   1.000
_cell.length_c   1.000
_cell.angle_alpha   90.00
_cell.angle_beta   90.00
_cell.angle_gamma   90.00
#
_symmetry.space_group_name_H-M   'P 1'
#
loop_
_entity.id
_entity.type
_entity.pdbx_description
1 polymer ?
#
loop_
_entity_poly.entity_id
_entity_poly.type
_entity_poly.pdbx_seq_one_letter_code
_entity_poly.pdbx_strand_id
1 'polypeptide(L)'
;MAKAIALTPEALRVPQHTPQAATPARAHIVKPQAAPEAKADQVPLQVRLPRDEVRAIKVAAAERDQTISEFMLACVHAYMKTGKHA
;
A
#
# COMPACT_ATOMS: atom_id res chain seq x y z
N MET A 1 -5.73 10.00 51.25
CA MET A 1 -6.89 9.12 51.55
C MET A 1 -8.00 9.45 50.56
N ALA A 2 -8.47 8.48 49.77
CA ALA A 2 -9.56 8.71 48.83
C ALA A 2 -10.89 8.81 49.61
N LYS A 3 -11.62 9.92 49.44
CA LYS A 3 -12.94 10.09 50.06
C LYS A 3 -13.99 9.33 49.25
N ALA A 4 -14.86 8.58 49.94
CA ALA A 4 -15.94 7.83 49.32
C ALA A 4 -16.96 8.79 48.68
N ILE A 5 -17.22 8.60 47.38
CA ILE A 5 -18.23 9.35 46.63
C ILE A 5 -19.56 8.60 46.76
N ALA A 6 -20.64 9.33 47.05
CA ALA A 6 -21.99 8.77 47.11
C ALA A 6 -22.45 8.36 45.70
N LEU A 7 -22.98 7.13 45.58
CA LEU A 7 -23.58 6.60 44.35
C LEU A 7 -24.91 7.30 44.07
N THR A 8 -24.85 8.49 43.46
CA THR A 8 -26.01 9.19 42.93
C THR A 8 -26.37 8.63 41.54
N PRO A 9 -27.63 8.70 41.08
CA PRO A 9 -28.02 8.19 39.77
C PRO A 9 -27.29 8.86 38.59
N GLU A 10 -26.82 10.10 38.76
CA GLU A 10 -25.93 10.76 37.80
C GLU A 10 -24.50 10.18 37.80
N ALA A 11 -24.01 9.62 38.92
CA ALA A 11 -22.71 8.94 38.95
C ALA A 11 -22.73 7.59 38.21
N LEU A 12 -23.91 6.99 38.01
CA LEU A 12 -24.11 5.78 37.20
C LEU A 12 -24.29 6.08 35.71
N ARG A 13 -24.39 7.37 35.35
CA ARG A 13 -24.53 7.80 33.97
C ARG A 13 -23.18 7.70 33.30
N VAL A 14 -22.97 6.62 32.54
CA VAL A 14 -21.79 6.46 31.68
C VAL A 14 -21.80 7.60 30.66
N PRO A 15 -20.79 8.47 30.61
CA PRO A 15 -20.67 9.45 29.55
C PRO A 15 -20.57 8.68 28.24
N GLN A 16 -21.60 8.76 27.40
CA GLN A 16 -21.50 8.28 26.04
C GLN A 16 -20.63 9.27 25.28
N HIS A 17 -19.32 9.08 25.38
CA HIS A 17 -18.39 9.66 24.42
C HIS A 17 -18.72 9.03 23.08
N THR A 18 -19.43 9.75 22.22
CA THR A 18 -19.42 9.45 20.80
C THR A 18 -17.95 9.56 20.38
N PRO A 19 -17.32 8.48 19.89
CA PRO A 19 -15.99 8.60 19.33
C PRO A 19 -16.14 9.56 18.14
N GLN A 20 -15.46 10.69 18.20
CA GLN A 20 -15.33 11.59 17.06
C GLN A 20 -14.49 10.84 16.02
N ALA A 21 -15.17 10.07 15.18
CA ALA A 21 -14.54 9.30 14.12
C ALA A 21 -13.98 10.26 13.07
N ALA A 22 -12.79 9.89 12.59
CA ALA A 22 -12.02 10.47 11.49
C ALA A 22 -11.54 11.91 11.70
N THR A 23 -10.29 12.02 12.15
CA THR A 23 -9.40 13.07 11.61
C THR A 23 -9.62 13.17 10.11
N PRO A 24 -9.84 14.37 9.53
CA PRO A 24 -9.83 14.52 8.09
C PRO A 24 -8.50 13.96 7.58
N ALA A 25 -8.55 13.18 6.50
CA ALA A 25 -7.35 12.64 5.86
C ALA A 25 -6.35 13.79 5.73
N ARG A 26 -5.13 13.59 6.26
CA ARG A 26 -4.04 14.54 6.09
C ARG A 26 -3.98 14.83 4.60
N ALA A 27 -4.26 16.07 4.20
CA ALA A 27 -4.14 16.46 2.81
C ALA A 27 -2.70 16.13 2.42
N HIS A 28 -2.51 15.00 1.74
CA HIS A 28 -1.33 14.81 0.95
C HIS A 28 -1.37 16.02 0.03
N ILE A 29 -0.42 16.93 0.24
CA ILE A 29 -0.04 17.89 -0.77
C ILE A 29 0.42 16.99 -1.92
N VAL A 30 -0.53 16.57 -2.74
CA VAL A 30 -0.27 15.99 -4.04
C VAL A 30 0.36 17.15 -4.76
N LYS A 31 1.70 17.23 -4.71
CA LYS A 31 2.43 17.85 -5.81
C LYS A 31 1.78 17.28 -7.06
N PRO A 32 1.30 18.10 -8.00
CA PRO A 32 0.74 17.58 -9.23
C PRO A 32 1.85 16.76 -9.88
N GLN A 33 1.82 15.45 -9.67
CA GLN A 33 2.64 14.54 -10.42
C GLN A 33 2.02 14.64 -11.81
N ALA A 34 2.81 15.21 -12.72
CA ALA A 34 2.41 15.47 -14.09
C ALA A 34 1.52 14.33 -14.58
N ALA A 35 0.35 14.68 -15.15
CA ALA A 35 -0.58 13.73 -15.71
C ALA A 35 0.23 12.69 -16.51
N PRO A 36 0.14 11.39 -16.18
CA PRO A 36 0.81 10.40 -16.99
C PRO A 36 0.24 10.52 -18.39
N GLU A 37 1.10 10.90 -19.35
CA GLU A 37 0.86 10.81 -20.78
C GLU A 37 0.10 9.51 -21.04
N ALA A 38 -1.03 9.59 -21.75
CA ALA A 38 -1.98 8.50 -21.93
C ALA A 38 -1.25 7.16 -22.16
N LYS A 39 -1.12 6.39 -21.07
CA LYS A 39 -0.40 5.13 -21.07
C LYS A 39 -1.32 4.15 -21.79
N ALA A 40 -0.90 3.72 -22.99
CA ALA A 40 -1.52 2.63 -23.72
C ALA A 40 -1.98 1.53 -22.76
N ASP A 41 -3.24 1.09 -22.85
CA ASP A 41 -3.96 0.15 -21.98
C ASP A 41 -3.05 -0.64 -21.01
N GLN A 42 -2.67 0.00 -19.89
CA GLN A 42 -1.90 -0.68 -18.84
C GLN A 42 -2.85 -1.54 -18.03
N VAL A 43 -2.98 -2.80 -18.44
CA VAL A 43 -3.78 -3.79 -17.71
C VAL A 43 -2.96 -4.32 -16.54
N PRO A 44 -3.47 -4.24 -15.29
CA PRO A 44 -2.76 -4.79 -14.14
C PRO A 44 -2.70 -6.32 -14.23
N LEU A 45 -1.48 -6.86 -14.15
CA LEU A 45 -1.24 -8.30 -14.14
C LEU A 45 -1.15 -8.81 -12.71
N GLN A 46 -2.05 -9.73 -12.34
CA GLN A 46 -2.00 -10.43 -11.06
C GLN A 46 -1.56 -11.88 -11.28
N VAL A 47 -0.39 -12.22 -10.75
CA VAL A 47 0.19 -13.58 -10.85
C VAL A 47 0.46 -14.15 -9.46
N ARG A 48 0.30 -15.48 -9.33
CA ARG A 48 0.69 -16.22 -8.13
C ARG A 48 2.03 -16.88 -8.41
N LEU A 49 3.04 -16.47 -7.66
CA LEU A 49 4.39 -17.03 -7.70
C LEU A 49 4.70 -17.70 -6.35
N PRO A 50 5.53 -18.75 -6.32
CA PRO A 50 5.98 -19.34 -5.08
C PRO A 50 6.81 -18.34 -4.27
N ARG A 51 6.83 -18.51 -2.94
CA ARG A 51 7.45 -17.55 -2.02
C ARG A 51 8.93 -17.33 -2.30
N ASP A 52 9.64 -18.39 -2.66
CA ASP A 52 11.08 -18.34 -2.91
C ASP A 52 11.42 -17.48 -4.14
N GLU A 53 10.64 -17.61 -5.22
CA GLU A 53 10.78 -16.79 -6.42
C GLU A 53 10.45 -15.32 -6.14
N VAL A 54 9.37 -15.05 -5.39
CA VAL A 54 9.02 -13.67 -4.99
C VAL A 54 10.14 -13.03 -4.18
N ARG A 55 10.81 -13.80 -3.31
CA ARG A 55 11.95 -13.30 -2.53
C ARG A 55 13.14 -12.97 -3.45
N ALA A 56 13.48 -13.87 -4.37
CA ALA A 56 14.55 -13.65 -5.33
C ALA A 56 14.31 -12.40 -6.20
N ILE A 57 13.08 -12.22 -6.69
CA ILE A 57 12.67 -11.04 -7.47
C ILE A 57 12.86 -9.76 -6.66
N LYS A 58 12.44 -9.75 -5.38
CA LYS A 58 12.59 -8.57 -4.51
C LYS A 58 14.05 -8.19 -4.29
N VAL A 59 14.91 -9.19 -4.06
CA VAL A 59 16.35 -8.98 -3.89
C VAL A 59 16.95 -8.43 -5.18
N ALA A 60 16.66 -9.07 -6.32
CA ALA A 60 17.19 -8.67 -7.62
C ALA A 60 16.72 -7.28 -8.09
N ALA A 61 15.51 -6.86 -7.68
CA ALA A 61 15.01 -5.51 -7.93
C ALA A 61 15.74 -4.49 -7.05
N ALA A 62 15.97 -4.81 -5.77
CA ALA A 62 16.70 -3.95 -4.84
C ALA A 62 18.17 -3.76 -5.25
N GLU A 63 18.85 -4.81 -5.72
CA GLU A 63 20.22 -4.75 -6.22
C GLU A 63 20.38 -3.84 -7.46
N ARG A 64 19.29 -3.61 -8.20
CA ARG A 64 19.26 -2.77 -9.39
C ARG A 64 18.65 -1.39 -9.16
N ASP A 65 18.31 -1.06 -7.91
CA ASP A 65 17.59 0.17 -7.54
C ASP A 65 16.30 0.38 -8.37
N GLN A 66 15.59 -0.71 -8.70
CA GLN A 66 14.37 -0.69 -9.51
C GLN A 66 13.14 -1.05 -8.69
N THR A 67 11.96 -0.55 -9.10
CA THR A 67 10.71 -1.09 -8.55
C THR A 67 10.49 -2.51 -9.05
N ILE A 68 9.76 -3.32 -8.27
CA ILE A 68 9.45 -4.71 -8.65
C ILE A 68 8.75 -4.75 -10.02
N SER A 69 7.85 -3.81 -10.30
CA SER A 69 7.13 -3.73 -11.58
C SER A 69 8.07 -3.44 -12.75
N GLU A 70 9.01 -2.50 -12.61
CA GLU A 70 10.00 -2.17 -13.64
C GLU A 70 10.95 -3.33 -13.88
N PHE A 71 11.40 -3.98 -12.81
CA PHE A 71 12.27 -5.15 -12.90
C PHE A 71 11.58 -6.30 -13.65
N MET A 72 10.32 -6.60 -13.30
CA MET A 72 9.54 -7.64 -13.98
C MET A 72 9.30 -7.31 -15.45
N LEU A 73 9.00 -6.06 -15.79
CA LEU A 73 8.86 -5.62 -17.18
C LEU A 73 10.17 -5.76 -17.96
N ALA A 74 11.31 -5.39 -17.36
CA ALA A 74 12.62 -5.56 -17.98
C ALA A 74 12.94 -7.05 -18.24
N CYS A 75 12.60 -7.94 -17.30
CA CYS A 75 12.73 -9.38 -17.50
C CYS A 75 11.87 -9.88 -18.66
N VAL A 76 10.62 -9.43 -18.77
CA VAL A 76 9.72 -9.80 -19.88
C VAL A 76 10.28 -9.29 -21.21
N HIS A 77 10.73 -8.04 -21.29
CA HIS A 77 11.33 -7.49 -22.51
C HIS A 77 12.61 -8.23 -22.90
N ALA A 78 13.47 -8.59 -21.94
CA ALA A 78 14.67 -9.38 -22.19
C ALA A 78 14.31 -10.79 -22.71
N TYR A 79 13.30 -11.43 -22.13
CA TYR A 79 12.78 -12.72 -22.58
C TYR A 79 12.24 -12.63 -24.02
N MET A 80 11.44 -11.61 -24.33
CA MET A 80 10.90 -11.39 -25.68
C MET A 80 12.01 -11.10 -26.71
N LYS A 81 13.07 -10.39 -26.32
CA LYS A 81 14.21 -10.08 -27.20
C LYS A 81 15.12 -11.28 -27.46
N THR A 82 15.23 -12.18 -26.49
CA THR A 82 16.03 -13.42 -26.60
C THR A 82 15.23 -14.55 -27.27
N GLY A 83 13.89 -14.45 -27.27
CA GLY A 83 12.98 -15.33 -27.98
C GLY A 83 12.95 -15.11 -29.49
N LYS A 84 13.93 -15.70 -30.19
CA LYS A 84 13.75 -16.25 -31.55
C LYS A 84 12.95 -17.57 -31.50
N HIS A 85 11.85 -17.60 -30.75
CA HIS A 85 11.05 -18.81 -30.55
C HIS A 85 9.56 -18.49 -30.61
N ALA A 86 9.07 -18.36 -31.84
CA ALA A 86 7.96 -19.17 -32.35
C ALA A 86 8.47 -19.88 -33.60
#